data_AF-A0A7V9J5N5-F1
#
_entry.id   AF-A0A7V9J5N5-F1
#
_cell.length_a   1.000
_cell.length_b   1.000
_cell.length_c   1.000
_cell.angle_alpha   90.00
_cell.angle_beta   90.00
_cell.angle_gamma   90.00
#
_symmetry.space_group_name_H-M   'P 1'
#
loop_
_entity.id
_entity.type
_entity.pdbx_description
1 polymer ?
#
loop_
_entity_poly.entity_id
_entity_poly.type
_entity_poly.pdbx_seq_one_letter_code
_entity_poly.pdbx_strand_id
1 'polypeptide(L)'
;VLRLLSDRRDDVVAQRTRTMNRLQVLLRDLEPGGAPRQLSTATAAAILAGVRPLTSADVQRKSVARDLLDDLRCADRQLKAMAKTISVEVAGSGTTLPEIQGIGDILAAKIIGHAGTVTRFESKSHFASYTGTAPVEASSGDVRRHRLNRAGNRQLNTALHTAAIVQARDGGPGRQHYDRKIAELKTPKEAQRSLKRQLANVVYRHLLDDHERHVQGAAS
;
A
#
# COMPACT_ATOMS: atom_id res chain seq x y z
N VAL A 1 0.87 -13.38 13.50
CA VAL A 1 2.05 -13.33 12.60
C VAL A 1 1.87 -12.31 11.47
N LEU A 2 0.80 -12.38 10.66
CA LEU A 2 0.60 -11.49 9.50
C LEU A 2 0.70 -9.98 9.79
N ARG A 3 0.15 -9.50 10.92
CA ARG A 3 0.28 -8.09 11.34
C ARG A 3 1.74 -7.68 11.52
N LEU A 4 2.50 -8.48 12.26
CA LEU A 4 3.92 -8.23 12.54
C LEU A 4 4.72 -8.17 11.23
N LEU A 5 4.50 -9.10 10.31
CA LEU A 5 5.18 -9.13 9.01
C LEU A 5 4.80 -7.93 8.12
N SER A 6 3.52 -7.55 8.10
CA SER A 6 3.04 -6.38 7.37
C SER A 6 3.63 -5.08 7.92
N ASP A 7 3.57 -4.88 9.24
CA ASP A 7 4.11 -3.68 9.90
C ASP A 7 5.63 -3.57 9.66
N ARG A 8 6.36 -4.68 9.84
CA ARG A 8 7.81 -4.71 9.57
C ARG A 8 8.13 -4.42 8.10
N ARG A 9 7.32 -4.92 7.16
CA ARG A 9 7.50 -4.62 5.74
C ARG A 9 7.34 -3.12 5.47
N ASP A 10 6.33 -2.47 6.05
CA ASP A 10 6.12 -1.02 5.90
C ASP A 10 7.34 -0.23 6.38
N ASP A 11 7.94 -0.61 7.51
CA ASP A 11 9.14 0.04 8.04
C ASP A 11 10.30 -0.03 7.04
N VAL A 12 10.52 -1.21 6.43
CA VAL A 12 11.59 -1.41 5.44
C VAL A 12 11.28 -0.66 4.15
N VAL A 13 10.02 -0.60 3.69
CA VAL A 13 9.61 0.23 2.54
C VAL A 13 9.89 1.72 2.83
N ALA A 14 9.56 2.19 4.02
CA ALA A 14 9.79 3.57 4.42
C ALA A 14 11.30 3.88 4.52
N GLN A 15 12.10 2.97 5.07
CA GLN A 15 13.56 3.07 5.09
C GLN A 15 14.12 3.15 3.68
N ARG A 16 13.76 2.21 2.80
CA ARG A 16 14.19 2.20 1.39
C ARG A 16 13.87 3.51 0.68
N THR A 17 12.67 4.04 0.90
CA THR A 17 12.23 5.30 0.31
C THR A 17 13.09 6.48 0.79
N ARG A 18 13.35 6.55 2.11
CA ARG A 18 14.26 7.58 2.67
C ARG A 18 15.66 7.48 2.10
N THR A 19 16.21 6.26 1.98
CA THR A 19 17.55 6.03 1.42
C THR A 19 17.61 6.44 -0.05
N MET A 20 16.60 6.10 -0.86
CA MET A 20 16.53 6.49 -2.27
C MET A 20 16.48 8.01 -2.42
N ASN A 21 15.65 8.69 -1.63
CA ASN A 21 15.53 10.15 -1.69
C ASN A 21 16.85 10.83 -1.30
N ARG A 22 17.56 10.32 -0.28
CA ARG A 22 18.89 10.82 0.10
C ARG A 22 19.93 10.59 -0.99
N LEU A 23 19.93 9.41 -1.61
CA LEU A 23 20.83 9.10 -2.72
C LEU A 23 20.57 10.03 -3.92
N GLN A 24 19.31 10.31 -4.24
CA GLN A 24 18.94 11.21 -5.33
C GLN A 24 19.48 12.63 -5.10
N VAL A 25 19.47 13.13 -3.86
CA VAL A 25 20.07 14.43 -3.52
C VAL A 25 21.59 14.41 -3.77
N LEU A 26 22.30 13.39 -3.28
CA LEU A 26 23.75 13.30 -3.48
C LEU A 26 24.14 13.18 -4.95
N LEU A 27 23.38 12.39 -5.73
CA LEU A 27 23.65 12.24 -7.17
C LEU A 27 23.43 13.55 -7.93
N ARG A 28 22.46 14.38 -7.53
CA ARG A 28 22.25 15.70 -8.13
C ARG A 28 23.43 16.63 -7.89
N ASP A 29 24.06 16.54 -6.72
CA ASP A 29 25.22 17.38 -6.39
C ASP A 29 26.53 16.86 -7.05
N LEU A 30 26.56 15.60 -7.50
CA LEU A 30 27.71 14.94 -8.13
C LEU A 30 27.68 14.94 -9.67
N GLU A 31 26.51 15.14 -10.28
CA GLU A 31 26.31 15.02 -11.73
C GLU A 31 25.80 16.36 -12.32
N PRO A 32 26.56 17.01 -13.22
CA PRO A 32 26.14 18.21 -13.94
C PRO A 32 25.00 17.93 -14.95
N GLY A 33 23.75 18.08 -14.52
CA GLY A 33 22.56 17.71 -15.30
C GLY A 33 21.54 16.92 -14.46
N GLY A 34 22.02 16.30 -13.39
CA GLY A 34 21.24 15.70 -12.32
C GLY A 34 20.74 14.29 -12.63
N ALA A 35 20.35 13.58 -11.57
CA ALA A 35 19.77 12.25 -11.71
C ALA A 35 18.35 12.29 -12.32
N PRO A 36 17.94 11.27 -13.09
CA PRO A 36 16.58 11.17 -13.62
C PRO A 36 15.54 11.19 -12.49
N ARG A 37 14.34 11.73 -12.79
CA ARG A 37 13.24 11.82 -11.81
C ARG A 37 12.82 10.47 -11.25
N GLN A 38 12.87 9.42 -12.07
CA GLN A 38 12.64 8.04 -11.65
C GLN A 38 13.98 7.32 -11.57
N LEU A 39 14.45 7.10 -10.34
CA LEU A 39 15.74 6.49 -10.08
C LEU A 39 15.56 5.06 -9.58
N SER A 40 16.13 4.10 -10.29
CA SER A 40 16.25 2.71 -9.83
C SER A 40 17.59 2.50 -9.14
N THR A 41 17.68 1.47 -8.29
CA THR A 41 18.95 1.06 -7.64
C THR A 41 20.04 0.79 -8.68
N ALA A 42 19.69 0.18 -9.82
CA ALA A 42 20.62 -0.10 -10.91
C ALA A 42 21.07 1.17 -11.64
N THR A 43 20.13 2.07 -11.93
CA THR A 43 20.43 3.36 -12.58
C THR A 43 21.32 4.23 -11.68
N ALA A 44 21.02 4.29 -10.38
CA ALA A 44 21.84 5.00 -9.41
C ALA A 44 23.26 4.45 -9.34
N ALA A 45 23.40 3.12 -9.36
CA ALA A 45 24.70 2.46 -9.41
C ALA A 45 25.49 2.82 -10.68
N ALA A 46 24.82 2.82 -11.84
CA ALA A 46 25.45 3.17 -13.12
C ALA A 46 25.93 4.63 -13.16
N ILE A 47 25.09 5.57 -12.70
CA ILE A 47 25.48 6.99 -12.59
C ILE A 47 26.70 7.12 -11.69
N LEU A 48 26.63 6.53 -10.48
CA LEU A 48 27.71 6.64 -9.49
C LEU A 48 29.04 6.04 -9.99
N ALA A 49 28.98 4.99 -10.82
CA ALA A 49 30.16 4.41 -11.45
C ALA A 49 30.84 5.40 -12.42
N GLY A 50 30.06 6.18 -13.16
CA GLY A 50 30.54 7.18 -14.12
C GLY A 50 31.09 8.47 -13.50
N VAL A 51 30.69 8.82 -12.27
CA VAL A 51 31.12 10.05 -11.60
C VAL A 51 32.64 10.04 -11.37
N ARG A 52 33.35 11.05 -11.88
CA ARG A 52 34.76 11.31 -11.54
C ARG A 52 34.82 12.45 -10.53
N PRO A 53 35.14 12.19 -9.25
CA PRO A 53 35.18 13.25 -8.24
C PRO A 53 36.34 14.21 -8.53
N LEU A 54 36.08 15.52 -8.47
CA LEU A 54 37.08 16.56 -8.74
C LEU A 54 37.56 17.23 -7.45
N THR A 55 36.74 17.24 -6.41
CA THR A 55 37.05 17.83 -5.11
C THR A 55 37.09 16.77 -4.00
N SER A 56 37.72 17.11 -2.87
CA SER A 56 37.66 16.28 -1.65
C SER A 56 36.23 16.06 -1.16
N ALA A 57 35.36 17.07 -1.30
CA ALA A 57 33.95 16.95 -0.99
C ALA A 57 33.25 15.94 -1.91
N ASP A 58 33.59 15.88 -3.20
CA ASP A 58 33.02 14.90 -4.14
C ASP A 58 33.46 13.48 -3.84
N VAL A 59 34.71 13.30 -3.40
CA VAL A 59 35.19 12.00 -2.92
C VAL A 59 34.33 11.51 -1.76
N GLN A 60 34.05 12.39 -0.79
CA GLN A 60 33.20 12.04 0.36
C GLN A 60 31.74 11.80 -0.03
N ARG A 61 31.13 12.68 -0.84
CA ARG A 61 29.77 12.49 -1.37
C ARG A 61 29.64 11.17 -2.12
N LYS A 62 30.62 10.83 -2.96
CA LYS A 62 30.65 9.57 -3.70
C LYS A 62 30.75 8.37 -2.76
N SER A 63 31.53 8.48 -1.68
CA SER A 63 31.60 7.44 -0.64
C SER A 63 30.24 7.20 0.02
N VAL A 64 29.62 8.26 0.56
CA VAL A 64 28.30 8.17 1.22
C VAL A 64 27.23 7.64 0.25
N ALA A 65 27.29 8.05 -1.03
CA ALA A 65 26.37 7.54 -2.04
C ALA A 65 26.53 6.03 -2.29
N ARG A 66 27.74 5.46 -2.15
CA ARG A 66 27.95 4.01 -2.22
C ARG A 66 27.35 3.30 -1.00
N ASP A 67 27.53 3.84 0.19
CA ASP A 67 26.95 3.26 1.41
C ASP A 67 25.41 3.22 1.32
N LEU A 68 24.79 4.32 0.89
CA LEU A 68 23.33 4.38 0.66
C LEU A 68 22.86 3.42 -0.43
N LEU A 69 23.69 3.15 -1.44
CA LEU A 69 23.38 2.18 -2.49
C LEU A 69 23.39 0.74 -1.94
N ASP A 70 24.33 0.43 -1.06
CA ASP A 70 24.39 -0.88 -0.38
C ASP A 70 23.24 -1.06 0.62
N ASP A 71 22.85 0.00 1.33
CA ASP A 71 21.64 0.03 2.15
C ASP A 71 20.38 -0.24 1.31
N LEU A 72 20.26 0.36 0.13
CA LEU A 72 19.15 0.12 -0.79
C LEU A 72 19.10 -1.35 -1.24
N ARG A 73 20.25 -1.92 -1.62
CA ARG A 73 20.35 -3.33 -2.01
C ARG A 73 19.99 -4.26 -0.85
N CYS A 74 20.39 -3.91 0.37
CA CYS A 74 20.00 -4.64 1.56
C CYS A 74 18.48 -4.61 1.78
N ALA A 75 17.87 -3.42 1.72
CA ALA A 75 16.42 -3.26 1.85
C ALA A 75 15.66 -3.99 0.74
N ASP A 76 16.13 -3.93 -0.51
CA ASP A 76 15.55 -4.67 -1.65
C ASP A 76 15.52 -6.19 -1.38
N ARG A 77 16.64 -6.76 -0.90
CA ARG A 77 16.72 -8.18 -0.52
C ARG A 77 15.76 -8.52 0.62
N GLN A 78 15.72 -7.69 1.67
CA GLN A 78 14.80 -7.89 2.79
C GLN A 78 13.33 -7.87 2.34
N LEU A 79 12.94 -6.90 1.50
CA LEU A 79 11.58 -6.81 0.97
C LEU A 79 11.22 -8.02 0.12
N LYS A 80 12.14 -8.55 -0.68
CA LYS A 80 11.91 -9.78 -1.46
C LYS A 80 11.71 -10.99 -0.56
N ALA A 81 12.55 -11.16 0.46
CA ALA A 81 12.43 -12.24 1.44
C ALA A 81 11.10 -12.16 2.21
N MET A 82 10.76 -10.98 2.73
CA MET A 82 9.50 -10.75 3.44
C MET A 82 8.27 -11.01 2.57
N ALA A 83 8.30 -10.64 1.28
CA ALA A 83 7.19 -10.93 0.37
C ALA A 83 6.97 -12.44 0.23
N LYS A 84 8.04 -13.24 0.15
CA LYS A 84 7.94 -14.71 0.13
C LYS A 84 7.35 -15.25 1.43
N THR A 85 7.84 -14.80 2.58
CA THR A 85 7.30 -15.23 3.89
C THR A 85 5.83 -14.85 4.03
N ILE A 86 5.45 -13.63 3.66
CA ILE A 86 4.05 -13.18 3.68
C ILE A 86 3.18 -14.06 2.79
N SER A 87 3.63 -14.38 1.58
CA SER A 87 2.88 -15.25 0.65
C SER A 87 2.60 -16.63 1.26
N VAL A 88 3.61 -17.24 1.89
CA VAL A 88 3.44 -18.53 2.59
C VAL A 88 2.44 -18.43 3.74
N GLU A 89 2.53 -17.41 4.58
CA GLU A 89 1.63 -17.22 5.72
C GLU A 89 0.19 -16.91 5.29
N VAL A 90 0.00 -16.17 4.20
CA VAL A 90 -1.32 -15.87 3.63
C VAL A 90 -1.93 -17.13 3.02
N ALA A 91 -1.15 -17.92 2.26
CA ALA A 91 -1.62 -19.19 1.75
C ALA A 91 -2.00 -20.16 2.89
N GLY A 92 -1.17 -20.24 3.94
CA GLY A 92 -1.42 -21.05 5.12
C GLY A 92 -2.64 -20.61 5.94
N SER A 93 -3.06 -19.35 5.83
CA SER A 93 -4.28 -18.87 6.47
C SER A 93 -5.56 -19.28 5.73
N GLY A 94 -5.48 -19.83 4.51
CA GLY A 94 -6.65 -20.24 3.72
C GLY A 94 -7.61 -19.10 3.33
N THR A 95 -7.14 -17.85 3.39
CA THR A 95 -7.98 -16.68 3.12
C THR A 95 -8.34 -16.57 1.63
N THR A 96 -9.54 -16.08 1.34
CA THR A 96 -9.97 -15.77 -0.04
C THR A 96 -9.70 -14.33 -0.45
N LEU A 97 -9.10 -13.50 0.42
CA LEU A 97 -8.82 -12.10 0.11
C LEU A 97 -8.00 -11.88 -1.19
N PRO A 98 -7.00 -12.71 -1.54
CA PRO A 98 -6.28 -12.57 -2.81
C PRO A 98 -7.13 -12.77 -4.08
N GLU A 99 -8.34 -13.33 -3.96
CA GLU A 99 -9.28 -13.46 -5.08
C GLU A 99 -9.92 -12.12 -5.46
N ILE A 100 -9.89 -11.15 -4.54
CA ILE A 100 -10.38 -9.81 -4.80
C ILE A 100 -9.37 -9.07 -5.68
N GLN A 101 -9.79 -8.67 -6.88
CA GLN A 101 -8.95 -7.90 -7.80
C GLN A 101 -8.28 -6.71 -7.09
N GLY A 102 -6.97 -6.58 -7.24
CA GLY A 102 -6.18 -5.51 -6.63
C GLY A 102 -5.77 -5.77 -5.18
N ILE A 103 -6.15 -6.90 -4.59
CA ILE A 103 -5.63 -7.40 -3.32
C ILE A 103 -4.75 -8.61 -3.62
N GLY A 104 -3.43 -8.48 -3.42
CA GLY A 104 -2.51 -9.61 -3.40
C GLY A 104 -2.04 -9.91 -1.97
N ASP A 105 -1.18 -10.91 -1.79
CA ASP A 105 -0.75 -11.42 -0.48
C ASP A 105 -0.28 -10.34 0.49
N ILE A 106 0.45 -9.32 0.02
CA ILE A 106 0.91 -8.22 0.86
C ILE A 106 -0.29 -7.43 1.44
N LEU A 107 -1.29 -7.14 0.61
CA LEU A 107 -2.49 -6.43 1.07
C LEU A 107 -3.39 -7.34 1.90
N ALA A 108 -3.51 -8.62 1.55
CA ALA A 108 -4.25 -9.61 2.34
C ALA A 108 -3.67 -9.73 3.75
N ALA A 109 -2.35 -9.87 3.88
CA ALA A 109 -1.66 -9.92 5.17
C ALA A 109 -1.89 -8.66 6.00
N LYS A 110 -1.84 -7.47 5.37
CA LYS A 110 -2.16 -6.20 6.02
C LYS A 110 -3.61 -6.17 6.49
N ILE A 111 -4.55 -6.61 5.66
CA ILE A 111 -5.97 -6.63 5.99
C ILE A 111 -6.24 -7.56 7.17
N ILE A 112 -5.80 -8.81 7.11
CA ILE A 112 -6.00 -9.79 8.20
C ILE A 112 -5.32 -9.30 9.47
N GLY A 113 -4.07 -8.86 9.37
CA GLY A 113 -3.29 -8.40 10.50
C GLY A 113 -3.92 -7.24 11.28
N HIS A 114 -4.53 -6.28 10.57
CA HIS A 114 -5.12 -5.11 11.22
C HIS A 114 -6.63 -5.22 11.47
N ALA A 115 -7.35 -6.06 10.74
CA ALA A 115 -8.76 -6.34 11.02
C ALA A 115 -8.90 -7.16 12.31
N GLY A 116 -8.00 -8.13 12.52
CA GLY A 116 -8.13 -9.13 13.58
C GLY A 116 -9.34 -10.04 13.32
N THR A 117 -9.94 -10.58 14.39
CA THR A 117 -11.15 -11.40 14.28
C THR A 117 -12.31 -10.58 13.75
N VAL A 118 -12.92 -11.00 12.64
CA VAL A 118 -13.98 -10.25 11.96
C VAL A 118 -15.24 -10.08 12.80
N THR A 119 -15.53 -11.02 13.72
CA THR A 119 -16.73 -11.02 14.58
C THR A 119 -16.79 -9.84 15.55
N ARG A 120 -15.68 -9.12 15.76
CA ARG A 120 -15.67 -7.86 16.51
C ARG A 120 -16.44 -6.72 15.83
N PHE A 121 -16.78 -6.88 14.56
CA PHE A 121 -17.54 -5.91 13.78
C PHE A 121 -18.95 -6.44 13.56
N GLU A 122 -19.92 -5.84 14.24
CA GLU A 122 -21.34 -6.22 14.15
C GLU A 122 -21.93 -6.10 12.74
N SER A 123 -21.35 -5.24 11.90
CA SER A 123 -21.83 -5.06 10.53
C SER A 123 -20.76 -4.54 9.57
N LYS A 124 -21.04 -4.67 8.28
CA LYS A 124 -20.26 -4.06 7.19
C LYS A 124 -20.09 -2.54 7.36
N SER A 125 -21.03 -1.86 8.01
CA SER A 125 -20.95 -0.42 8.30
C SER A 125 -19.96 -0.13 9.43
N HIS A 126 -19.92 -0.96 10.48
CA HIS A 126 -18.91 -0.88 11.53
C HIS A 126 -17.51 -1.09 10.98
N PHE A 127 -17.33 -2.11 10.12
CA PHE A 127 -16.05 -2.34 9.44
C PHE A 127 -15.66 -1.16 8.55
N ALA A 128 -16.59 -0.59 7.79
CA ALA A 128 -16.32 0.58 6.96
C ALA A 128 -15.92 1.82 7.77
N SER A 129 -16.56 2.04 8.92
CA SER A 129 -16.18 3.11 9.86
C SER A 129 -14.78 2.87 10.42
N TYR A 130 -14.49 1.65 10.87
CA TYR A 130 -13.17 1.28 11.39
C TYR A 130 -12.05 1.43 10.36
N THR A 131 -12.30 1.06 9.10
CA THR A 131 -11.34 1.24 8.00
C THR A 131 -11.25 2.68 7.50
N GLY A 132 -12.07 3.61 8.03
CA GLY A 132 -12.12 5.00 7.57
C GLY A 132 -12.64 5.17 6.13
N THR A 133 -13.46 4.22 5.67
CA THR A 133 -14.08 4.23 4.34
C THR A 133 -15.56 4.64 4.37
N ALA A 134 -16.20 4.63 5.55
CA ALA A 134 -17.52 5.20 5.73
C ALA A 134 -17.52 6.69 5.32
N PRO A 135 -18.52 7.15 4.54
CA PRO A 135 -18.65 8.56 4.23
C PRO A 135 -18.89 9.34 5.54
N VAL A 136 -18.03 10.32 5.83
CA VAL A 136 -18.30 11.31 6.89
C VAL A 136 -18.98 12.48 6.22
N GLU A 137 -20.21 12.79 6.63
CA GLU A 137 -20.85 14.04 6.24
C GLU A 137 -20.06 15.21 6.83
N ALA A 138 -19.66 16.17 5.99
CA ALA A 138 -19.24 17.49 6.44
C ALA A 138 -20.08 18.51 5.68
N SER A 139 -21.15 18.98 6.30
CA SER A 139 -21.94 20.08 5.77
C SER A 139 -21.46 21.41 6.37
N SER A 140 -21.17 22.37 5.49
CA SER A 140 -21.22 23.80 5.78
C SER A 140 -21.76 24.47 4.52
N GLY A 141 -23.08 24.69 4.44
CA GLY A 141 -23.76 25.42 3.36
C GLY A 141 -23.68 24.78 1.95
N ASP A 142 -24.83 24.45 1.37
CA ASP A 142 -25.14 24.11 -0.04
C ASP A 142 -24.22 23.18 -0.86
N VAL A 143 -23.14 22.65 -0.28
CA VAL A 143 -22.19 21.74 -0.92
C VAL A 143 -21.98 20.55 0.00
N ARG A 144 -22.55 19.38 -0.36
CA ARG A 144 -22.33 18.12 0.34
C ARG A 144 -20.91 17.60 0.07
N ARG A 145 -19.90 18.08 0.81
CA ARG A 145 -18.54 17.52 0.76
C ARG A 145 -18.35 16.47 1.86
N HIS A 146 -17.97 15.26 1.49
CA HIS A 146 -17.60 14.26 2.49
C HIS A 146 -16.17 14.51 3.01
N ARG A 147 -15.99 14.65 4.33
CA ARG A 147 -14.66 14.80 4.95
C ARG A 147 -14.00 13.44 5.11
N LEU A 148 -12.67 13.41 5.12
CA LEU A 148 -11.90 12.20 5.42
C LEU A 148 -12.05 11.86 6.91
N ASN A 149 -12.49 10.65 7.26
CA ASN A 149 -12.40 10.17 8.64
C ASN A 149 -10.91 10.03 9.01
N ARG A 150 -10.47 10.73 10.06
CA ARG A 150 -9.09 10.63 10.56
C ARG A 150 -8.89 9.57 11.64
N ALA A 151 -9.96 9.07 12.25
CA ALA A 151 -9.95 8.11 13.35
C ALA A 151 -9.90 6.64 12.90
N GLY A 152 -10.16 6.36 11.61
CA GLY A 152 -10.09 4.99 11.07
C GLY A 152 -8.66 4.44 11.01
N ASN A 153 -8.53 3.12 11.03
CA ASN A 153 -7.28 2.38 10.89
C ASN A 153 -6.61 2.72 9.55
N ARG A 154 -5.47 3.43 9.63
CA ARG A 154 -4.74 3.94 8.46
C ARG A 154 -4.15 2.84 7.59
N GLN A 155 -3.80 1.72 8.18
CA GLN A 155 -3.22 0.59 7.45
C GLN A 155 -4.28 -0.08 6.58
N LEU A 156 -5.47 -0.33 7.13
CA LEU A 156 -6.61 -0.83 6.36
C LEU A 156 -7.06 0.18 5.29
N ASN A 157 -7.09 1.47 5.62
CA ASN A 157 -7.45 2.51 4.65
C ASN A 157 -6.50 2.54 3.45
N THR A 158 -5.20 2.40 3.71
CA THR A 158 -4.15 2.40 2.68
C THR A 158 -4.24 1.14 1.82
N ALA A 159 -4.51 -0.03 2.43
CA ALA A 159 -4.73 -1.26 1.68
C ALA A 159 -5.92 -1.14 0.72
N LEU A 160 -7.07 -0.69 1.22
CA LEU A 160 -8.27 -0.49 0.42
C LEU A 160 -8.09 0.60 -0.64
N HIS A 161 -7.33 1.65 -0.35
CA HIS A 161 -7.03 2.69 -1.32
C HIS A 161 -6.17 2.15 -2.47
N THR A 162 -5.14 1.37 -2.16
CA THR A 162 -4.25 0.75 -3.15
C THR A 162 -5.04 -0.18 -4.07
N ALA A 163 -5.86 -1.07 -3.50
CA ALA A 163 -6.71 -1.97 -4.27
C ALA A 163 -7.74 -1.21 -5.12
N ALA A 164 -8.33 -0.12 -4.60
CA ALA A 164 -9.24 0.72 -5.38
C ALA A 164 -8.56 1.45 -6.55
N ILE A 165 -7.29 1.85 -6.41
CA ILE A 165 -6.50 2.40 -7.54
C ILE A 165 -6.34 1.34 -8.63
N VAL A 166 -5.96 0.12 -8.24
CA VAL A 166 -5.79 -0.99 -9.19
C VAL A 166 -7.10 -1.28 -9.91
N GLN A 167 -8.21 -1.46 -9.17
CA GLN A 167 -9.53 -1.73 -9.76
C GLN A 167 -10.07 -0.58 -10.63
N ALA A 168 -9.71 0.67 -10.35
CA ALA A 168 -10.12 1.81 -11.18
C ALA A 168 -9.27 1.91 -12.47
N ARG A 169 -8.08 1.32 -12.50
CA ARG A 169 -7.20 1.33 -13.67
C ARG A 169 -7.42 0.10 -14.55
N ASP A 170 -7.40 -1.06 -13.93
CA ASP A 170 -7.45 -2.36 -14.59
C ASP A 170 -8.95 -2.75 -14.66
N GLY A 171 -9.45 -3.13 -15.84
CA GLY A 171 -10.88 -3.34 -16.11
C GLY A 171 -11.60 -4.32 -15.15
N GLY A 172 -12.92 -4.47 -15.30
CA GLY A 172 -13.72 -5.37 -14.47
C GLY A 172 -14.74 -4.64 -13.58
N PRO A 173 -15.32 -5.32 -12.57
CA PRO A 173 -16.44 -4.77 -11.80
C PRO A 173 -16.13 -3.47 -11.06
N GLY A 174 -14.90 -3.32 -10.56
CA GLY A 174 -14.47 -2.09 -9.88
C GLY A 174 -14.33 -0.90 -10.83
N ARG A 175 -13.81 -1.14 -12.05
CA ARG A 175 -13.75 -0.13 -13.10
C ARG A 175 -15.14 0.30 -13.55
N GLN A 176 -16.03 -0.66 -13.78
CA GLN A 176 -17.42 -0.38 -14.14
C GLN A 176 -18.14 0.45 -13.05
N HIS A 177 -17.89 0.14 -11.78
CA HIS A 177 -18.42 0.95 -10.67
C HIS A 177 -17.86 2.38 -10.69
N TYR A 178 -16.55 2.53 -10.91
CA TYR A 178 -15.89 3.83 -11.02
C TYR A 178 -16.47 4.66 -12.17
N ASP A 179 -16.53 4.09 -13.37
CA ASP A 179 -17.03 4.76 -14.58
C ASP A 179 -18.51 5.13 -14.44
N ARG A 180 -19.33 4.26 -13.82
CA ARG A 180 -20.72 4.59 -13.47
C ARG A 180 -20.79 5.82 -12.56
N LYS A 181 -19.92 5.94 -11.55
CA LYS A 181 -19.89 7.13 -10.68
C LYS A 181 -19.46 8.39 -11.43
N ILE A 182 -18.54 8.28 -12.39
CA ILE A 182 -18.21 9.39 -13.28
C ILE A 182 -19.42 9.80 -14.14
N ALA A 183 -20.16 8.84 -14.68
CA ALA A 183 -21.38 9.09 -15.45
C ALA A 183 -22.50 9.74 -14.60
N GLU A 184 -22.55 9.44 -13.29
CA GLU A 184 -23.40 10.12 -12.31
C GLU A 184 -22.91 11.53 -11.91
N LEU A 185 -22.01 12.14 -12.71
CA LEU A 185 -21.42 13.47 -12.48
C LEU A 185 -20.63 13.60 -11.17
N LYS A 186 -20.14 12.49 -10.62
CA LYS A 186 -19.22 12.54 -9.46
C LYS A 186 -17.82 12.88 -9.93
N THR A 187 -17.10 13.63 -9.10
CA THR A 187 -15.69 13.91 -9.34
C THR A 187 -14.86 12.61 -9.25
N PRO A 188 -13.68 12.53 -9.91
CA PRO A 188 -12.78 11.39 -9.79
C PRO A 188 -12.47 10.98 -8.34
N LYS A 189 -12.37 11.96 -7.43
CA LYS A 189 -12.13 11.72 -6.00
C LYS A 189 -13.35 11.10 -5.32
N GLU A 190 -14.56 11.53 -5.65
CA GLU A 190 -15.80 10.96 -5.10
C GLU A 190 -16.06 9.55 -5.64
N ALA A 191 -15.85 9.33 -6.94
CA ALA A 191 -15.92 8.01 -7.55
C ALA A 191 -14.95 7.03 -6.88
N GLN A 192 -13.69 7.44 -6.66
CA GLN A 192 -12.70 6.61 -5.97
C GLN A 192 -13.08 6.33 -4.50
N ARG A 193 -13.63 7.32 -3.78
CA ARG A 193 -14.12 7.10 -2.41
C ARG A 193 -15.28 6.11 -2.36
N SER A 194 -16.21 6.22 -3.31
CA SER A 194 -17.34 5.29 -3.45
C SER A 194 -16.83 3.87 -3.72
N LEU A 195 -15.87 3.70 -4.64
CA LEU A 195 -15.23 2.42 -4.92
C LEU A 195 -14.53 1.85 -3.68
N LYS A 196 -13.77 2.67 -2.96
CA LYS A 196 -13.10 2.24 -1.72
C LYS A 196 -14.10 1.78 -0.64
N ARG A 197 -15.25 2.46 -0.52
CA ARG A 197 -16.35 2.07 0.39
C ARG A 197 -17.00 0.75 -0.03
N GLN A 198 -17.21 0.53 -1.33
CA GLN A 198 -17.69 -0.74 -1.86
C GLN A 198 -16.68 -1.86 -1.56
N LEU A 199 -15.39 -1.63 -1.79
CA LEU A 199 -14.34 -2.60 -1.54
C LEU A 199 -14.29 -3.02 -0.06
N ALA A 200 -14.51 -2.08 0.87
CA ALA A 200 -14.62 -2.41 2.29
C ALA A 200 -15.75 -3.40 2.58
N ASN A 201 -16.90 -3.31 1.87
CA ASN A 201 -17.98 -4.29 2.01
C ASN A 201 -17.61 -5.66 1.43
N VAL A 202 -16.87 -5.69 0.32
CA VAL A 202 -16.39 -6.94 -0.30
C VAL A 202 -15.41 -7.63 0.65
N VAL A 203 -14.40 -6.91 1.14
CA VAL A 203 -13.42 -7.43 2.10
C VAL A 203 -14.09 -7.94 3.37
N TYR A 204 -15.06 -7.22 3.92
CA TYR A 204 -15.78 -7.68 5.11
C TYR A 204 -16.51 -9.01 4.89
N ARG A 205 -17.12 -9.22 3.72
CA ARG A 205 -17.78 -10.49 3.38
C ARG A 205 -16.78 -11.63 3.29
N HIS A 206 -15.69 -11.46 2.55
CA HIS A 206 -14.64 -12.48 2.48
C HIS A 206 -14.08 -12.83 3.86
N LEU A 207 -13.86 -11.83 4.74
CA LEU A 207 -13.40 -12.09 6.10
C LEU A 207 -14.41 -12.89 6.93
N LEU A 208 -15.71 -12.66 6.76
CA LEU A 208 -16.78 -13.46 7.40
C LEU A 208 -16.81 -14.88 6.85
N ASP A 209 -16.83 -15.03 5.52
CA ASP A 209 -16.88 -16.33 4.85
C ASP A 209 -15.63 -17.18 5.17
N ASP A 210 -14.45 -16.55 5.25
CA ASP A 210 -13.21 -17.18 5.73
C ASP A 210 -13.38 -17.65 7.19
N HIS A 211 -13.90 -16.79 8.07
CA HIS A 211 -14.10 -17.12 9.48
C HIS A 211 -15.08 -18.29 9.69
N GLU A 212 -16.22 -18.27 9.01
CA GLU A 212 -17.23 -19.33 9.09
C GLU A 212 -16.68 -20.68 8.63
N ARG A 213 -15.92 -20.70 7.53
CA ARG A 213 -15.25 -21.92 7.04
C ARG A 213 -14.22 -22.45 8.03
N HIS A 214 -13.46 -21.59 8.69
CA HIS A 214 -12.52 -22.03 9.73
C HIS A 214 -13.24 -22.63 10.94
N VAL A 215 -14.36 -22.03 11.37
CA VAL A 215 -15.16 -22.54 12.50
C VAL A 215 -15.79 -23.89 12.15
N GLN A 216 -16.36 -24.04 10.95
CA GLN A 216 -16.96 -25.30 10.49
C GLN A 216 -15.92 -26.42 10.32
N GLY A 217 -14.75 -26.09 9.76
CA GLY A 217 -13.64 -27.04 9.61
C GLY A 217 -12.99 -27.46 10.93
N ALA A 218 -13.09 -26.65 11.98
CA ALA A 218 -12.63 -27.02 13.33
C ALA A 218 -13.66 -27.85 14.13
N ALA A 219 -14.92 -27.84 13.71
CA ALA A 219 -16.01 -28.60 14.33
C ALA A 219 -16.23 -29.99 13.68
N SER A 220 -15.53 -30.28 12.58
CA SER A 220 -15.58 -31.55 11.83
C SER A 220 -14.33 -32.38 12.10
#